data_AF-A0A7S3KLS9-F1
#
_entry.id   AF-A0A7S3KLS9-F1
#
_cell.length_a   1.000
_cell.length_b   1.000
_cell.length_c   1.000
_cell.angle_alpha   90.00
_cell.angle_beta   90.00
_cell.angle_gamma   90.00
#
_symmetry.space_group_name_H-M   'P 1'
#
loop_
_entity.id
_entity.type
_entity.pdbx_description
1 polymer ?
#
loop_
_entity_poly.entity_id
_entity_poly.type
_entity_poly.pdbx_seq_one_letter_code
_entity_poly.pdbx_strand_id
1 'polypeptide(L)'
;MRSRYSTPELNNRVVASHNMNNASSRSHCIFTMNVEQSSSDDFNNVVISKLQLVDLAGSERVGLTGNTGVAYKESIDINKSLLTLRKVINGLADKKTNQKKAHIPYRESKLTCLLKQSLGGNSYCLMIACLPPSDFYLDENISTLTYATKASYISNTPNRNEDPRMKIIHELRKKINSLEKELKAANDH
;
A
#
# COMPACT_ATOMS: atom_id res chain seq x y z
N MET A 1 -12.76 24.46 6.70
CA MET A 1 -12.51 23.07 7.13
C MET A 1 -13.85 22.40 7.43
N ARG A 2 -14.49 21.79 6.44
CA ARG A 2 -15.76 21.04 6.65
C ARG A 2 -15.41 19.56 6.72
N SER A 3 -15.28 19.03 7.93
CA SER A 3 -15.22 17.59 8.12
C SER A 3 -16.63 17.02 8.04
N ARG A 4 -16.91 16.21 7.01
CA ARG A 4 -18.06 15.31 7.01
C ARG A 4 -17.56 13.94 7.44
N TYR A 5 -17.67 13.65 8.73
CA TYR A 5 -17.52 12.30 9.24
C TYR A 5 -18.82 11.54 9.00
N SER A 6 -18.77 10.51 8.15
CA SER A 6 -19.73 9.41 8.16
C SER A 6 -18.92 8.16 8.49
N THR A 7 -19.06 7.64 9.69
CA THR A 7 -18.44 6.39 10.12
C THR A 7 -19.51 5.33 10.37
N PRO A 8 -19.71 4.40 9.42
CA PRO A 8 -20.36 3.12 9.69
C PRO A 8 -19.40 1.92 9.65
N GLU A 9 -18.09 2.10 9.43
CA GLU A 9 -17.23 0.99 8.98
C GLU A 9 -16.58 0.13 10.08
N LEU A 10 -16.56 0.56 11.35
CA LEU A 10 -15.98 -0.25 12.44
C LEU A 10 -16.80 -1.51 12.77
N ASN A 11 -18.05 -1.61 12.29
CA ASN A 11 -18.95 -2.75 12.52
C ASN A 11 -19.06 -3.73 11.33
N ASN A 12 -18.38 -3.49 10.21
CA ASN A 12 -18.46 -4.35 9.01
C ASN A 12 -17.39 -5.45 8.94
N ARG A 13 -16.69 -5.71 10.05
CA ARG A 13 -15.92 -6.96 10.16
C ARG A 13 -16.95 -8.10 10.16
N VAL A 14 -16.80 -9.09 9.27
CA VAL A 14 -17.60 -10.31 9.33
C VAL A 14 -17.23 -11.04 10.62
N VAL A 15 -18.00 -10.77 11.68
CA VAL A 15 -17.86 -11.43 12.99
C VAL A 15 -18.79 -12.64 12.97
N ALA A 16 -18.33 -13.74 12.40
CA ALA A 16 -18.90 -15.04 12.71
C ALA A 16 -18.31 -15.48 14.06
N SER A 17 -19.05 -15.21 15.14
CA SER A 17 -18.67 -15.58 16.50
C SER A 17 -18.77 -17.08 16.71
N HIS A 18 -17.65 -17.78 16.92
CA HIS A 18 -17.60 -18.95 17.81
C HIS A 18 -16.16 -19.23 18.30
N ASN A 19 -16.03 -19.32 19.63
CA ASN A 19 -14.94 -19.81 20.47
C ASN A 19 -13.47 -19.44 20.12
N MET A 20 -12.93 -18.54 20.95
CA MET A 20 -11.50 -18.27 21.21
C MET A 20 -10.60 -18.00 19.97
N ASN A 21 -10.33 -16.71 19.72
CA ASN A 21 -9.12 -16.20 19.02
C ASN A 21 -8.72 -16.90 17.71
N ASN A 22 -9.61 -16.99 16.71
CA ASN A 22 -9.23 -17.61 15.43
C ASN A 22 -9.73 -16.92 14.15
N ALA A 23 -10.38 -15.76 14.27
CA ALA A 23 -10.83 -14.96 13.12
C ALA A 23 -9.87 -13.78 12.83
N SER A 24 -9.21 -13.21 13.85
CA SER A 24 -8.27 -12.11 13.70
C SER A 24 -6.92 -12.57 13.10
N SER A 25 -6.45 -13.76 13.44
CA SER A 25 -5.24 -14.38 12.85
C SER A 25 -5.42 -14.75 11.38
N ARG A 26 -6.67 -14.80 10.90
CA ARG A 26 -7.07 -15.34 9.60
C ARG A 26 -7.71 -14.30 8.67
N SER A 27 -7.58 -13.01 8.95
CA SER A 27 -8.09 -11.97 8.05
C SER A 27 -7.11 -10.83 7.94
N HIS A 28 -7.01 -10.26 6.72
CA HIS A 28 -6.28 -9.00 6.50
C HIS A 28 -7.24 -7.85 6.73
N CYS A 29 -6.82 -6.83 7.48
CA CYS A 29 -7.55 -5.58 7.63
C CYS A 29 -6.82 -4.47 6.88
N ILE A 30 -7.54 -3.70 6.08
CA ILE A 30 -6.99 -2.54 5.36
C ILE A 30 -7.87 -1.34 5.71
N PHE A 31 -7.30 -0.40 6.46
CA PHE A 31 -7.90 0.90 6.69
C PHE A 31 -7.31 1.90 5.69
N THR A 32 -8.16 2.60 4.94
CA THR A 32 -7.73 3.60 3.96
C THR A 32 -8.35 4.95 4.28
N MET A 33 -7.50 5.97 4.41
CA MET A 33 -7.90 7.36 4.55
C MET A 33 -7.42 8.15 3.34
N ASN A 34 -8.34 8.83 2.65
CA ASN A 34 -8.00 9.77 1.59
C ASN A 34 -8.04 11.20 2.15
N VAL A 35 -6.99 11.96 1.90
CA VAL A 35 -6.87 13.35 2.32
C VAL A 35 -6.80 14.21 1.07
N GLU A 36 -7.77 15.09 0.90
CA GLU A 36 -7.82 16.05 -0.19
C GLU A 36 -7.41 17.42 0.33
N GLN A 37 -6.45 18.04 -0.35
CA GLN A 37 -5.97 19.37 -0.04
C GLN A 37 -6.12 20.25 -1.27
N SER A 38 -6.84 21.36 -1.13
CA SER A 38 -6.91 22.42 -2.14
C SER A 38 -6.03 23.60 -1.73
N SER A 39 -5.39 24.26 -2.69
CA SER A 39 -4.70 25.52 -2.43
C SER A 39 -5.70 26.63 -2.10
N SER A 40 -5.35 27.55 -1.19
CA SER A 40 -6.14 28.77 -0.94
C SER A 40 -6.19 29.67 -2.17
N ASP A 41 -5.13 29.65 -2.96
CA ASP A 41 -4.92 30.58 -4.08
C ASP A 41 -5.40 29.98 -5.41
N ASP A 42 -5.63 28.66 -5.45
CA ASP A 42 -6.11 27.94 -6.62
C ASP A 42 -6.95 26.73 -6.18
N PHE A 43 -8.26 26.95 -6.05
CA PHE A 43 -9.21 25.91 -5.64
C PHE A 43 -9.27 24.71 -6.59
N ASN A 44 -8.81 24.88 -7.84
CA ASN A 44 -8.76 23.79 -8.82
C ASN A 44 -7.50 22.93 -8.65
N ASN A 45 -6.49 23.40 -7.92
CA ASN A 45 -5.30 22.63 -7.61
C ASN A 45 -5.53 21.75 -6.37
N VAL A 46 -6.13 20.58 -6.61
CA VAL A 46 -6.41 19.57 -5.60
C VAL A 46 -5.31 18.51 -5.60
N VAL A 47 -4.74 18.26 -4.43
CA VAL A 47 -3.83 17.16 -4.16
C VAL A 47 -4.54 16.10 -3.36
N ILE A 48 -4.47 14.85 -3.82
CA ILE A 48 -5.11 13.72 -3.14
C ILE A 48 -4.04 12.80 -2.57
N SER A 49 -3.93 12.75 -1.26
CA SER A 49 -3.05 11.82 -0.55
C SER A 49 -3.84 10.61 -0.05
N LYS A 50 -3.21 9.43 -0.04
CA LYS A 50 -3.82 8.19 0.45
C LYS A 50 -2.94 7.59 1.53
N LEU A 51 -3.48 7.47 2.74
CA LEU A 51 -2.89 6.72 3.84
C LEU A 51 -3.55 5.34 3.89
N GLN A 52 -2.74 4.29 3.93
CA GLN A 52 -3.21 2.91 4.13
C GLN A 52 -2.52 2.31 5.34
N LEU A 53 -3.32 1.83 6.30
CA LEU A 53 -2.86 1.03 7.42
C LEU A 53 -3.31 -0.40 7.17
N VAL A 54 -2.36 -1.33 7.16
CA VAL A 54 -2.62 -2.72 6.78
C VAL A 54 -2.17 -3.64 7.91
N ASP A 55 -3.13 -4.36 8.47
CA ASP A 55 -2.91 -5.43 9.45
C ASP A 55 -3.03 -6.76 8.69
N LEU A 56 -1.93 -7.49 8.62
CA LEU A 56 -1.87 -8.74 7.86
C LEU A 56 -2.27 -9.92 8.75
N ALA A 57 -2.92 -10.91 8.13
CA ALA A 57 -3.14 -12.20 8.77
C ALA A 57 -1.80 -12.84 9.21
N GLY A 58 -1.89 -13.75 10.17
CA GLY A 58 -0.75 -14.47 10.72
C GLY A 58 0.12 -15.12 9.63
N SER A 59 1.43 -14.97 9.74
CA SER A 59 2.40 -15.51 8.77
C SER A 59 2.76 -16.97 9.03
N GLU A 60 2.27 -17.54 10.12
CA GLU A 60 2.52 -18.93 10.51
C GLU A 60 1.93 -19.93 9.52
N ARG A 61 2.58 -21.09 9.43
CA ARG A 61 2.12 -22.16 8.54
C ARG A 61 0.88 -22.84 9.10
N VAL A 62 -0.20 -22.83 8.32
CA VAL A 62 -1.51 -23.41 8.67
C VAL A 62 -1.54 -24.95 8.69
N GLY A 63 -0.39 -25.61 8.52
CA GLY A 63 -0.27 -27.08 8.42
C GLY A 63 -0.77 -27.89 9.64
N LEU A 64 -1.26 -27.24 10.70
CA LEU A 64 -1.68 -27.87 11.95
C LEU A 64 -3.18 -27.79 12.23
N THR A 65 -3.99 -27.13 11.40
CA THR A 65 -5.33 -26.74 11.88
C THR A 65 -6.43 -27.80 11.76
N GLY A 66 -6.21 -28.95 11.11
CA GLY A 66 -7.23 -30.02 11.06
C GLY A 66 -8.61 -29.60 10.51
N ASN A 67 -8.70 -28.43 9.87
CA ASN A 67 -9.95 -27.80 9.50
C ASN A 67 -10.56 -28.50 8.27
N THR A 68 -11.85 -28.84 8.34
CA THR A 68 -12.62 -29.38 7.21
C THR A 68 -13.66 -28.35 6.74
N GLY A 69 -14.10 -28.45 5.48
CA GLY A 69 -15.20 -27.62 4.95
C GLY A 69 -14.86 -26.15 4.64
N VAL A 70 -15.72 -25.21 5.05
CA VAL A 70 -15.60 -23.77 4.71
C VAL A 70 -14.35 -23.14 5.32
N ALA A 71 -14.00 -23.51 6.56
CA ALA A 71 -12.80 -23.05 7.25
C ALA A 71 -11.50 -23.49 6.54
N TYR A 72 -11.52 -24.61 5.82
CA TYR A 72 -10.41 -25.07 5.00
C TYR A 72 -10.21 -24.19 3.76
N LYS A 73 -11.30 -23.83 3.06
CA LYS A 73 -11.25 -22.92 1.90
C LYS A 73 -10.74 -21.53 2.28
N GLU A 74 -11.23 -20.99 3.40
CA GLU A 74 -10.76 -19.71 3.94
C GLU A 74 -9.26 -19.76 4.27
N SER A 75 -8.80 -20.83 4.91
CA SER A 75 -7.38 -21.08 5.22
C SER A 75 -6.51 -21.10 3.95
N ILE A 76 -7.01 -21.66 2.84
CA ILE A 76 -6.31 -21.66 1.55
C ILE A 76 -6.17 -20.23 1.01
N ASP A 77 -7.25 -19.44 1.05
CA ASP A 77 -7.25 -18.09 0.48
C ASP A 77 -6.35 -17.11 1.26
N ILE A 78 -6.28 -17.24 2.58
CA ILE A 78 -5.36 -16.46 3.43
C ILE A 78 -3.91 -16.79 3.06
N ASN A 79 -3.56 -18.08 3.02
CA ASN A 79 -2.22 -18.51 2.64
C ASN A 79 -1.87 -18.08 1.23
N LYS A 80 -2.83 -18.16 0.30
CA LYS A 80 -2.65 -17.69 -1.08
C LYS A 80 -2.30 -16.20 -1.11
N SER A 81 -2.98 -15.37 -0.34
CA SER A 81 -2.73 -13.93 -0.31
C SER A 81 -1.34 -13.58 0.25
N LEU A 82 -0.91 -14.23 1.34
CA LEU A 82 0.43 -14.04 1.95
C LEU A 82 1.55 -14.64 1.10
N LEU A 83 1.33 -15.81 0.49
CA LEU A 83 2.27 -16.41 -0.45
C LEU A 83 2.47 -15.51 -1.67
N THR A 84 1.37 -14.96 -2.21
CA THR A 84 1.43 -14.02 -3.34
C THR A 84 2.17 -12.75 -2.95
N LEU A 85 1.91 -12.21 -1.75
CA LEU A 85 2.64 -11.05 -1.22
C LEU A 85 4.15 -11.36 -1.15
N ARG A 86 4.51 -12.56 -0.68
CA ARG A 86 5.91 -13.02 -0.64
C ARG A 86 6.54 -13.10 -2.02
N LYS A 87 5.84 -13.62 -3.02
CA LYS A 87 6.29 -13.63 -4.43
C LYS A 87 6.51 -12.21 -4.96
N VAL A 88 5.60 -11.29 -4.67
CA VAL A 88 5.70 -9.89 -5.09
C VAL A 88 6.93 -9.23 -4.48
N ILE A 89 7.15 -9.37 -3.17
CA ILE A 89 8.32 -8.80 -2.49
C ILE A 89 9.62 -9.37 -3.04
N ASN A 90 9.71 -10.70 -3.20
CA ASN A 90 10.90 -11.34 -3.78
C ASN A 90 11.17 -10.80 -5.19
N GLY A 91 10.16 -10.77 -6.06
CA GLY A 91 10.31 -10.30 -7.44
C GLY A 91 10.71 -8.81 -7.53
N LEU A 92 10.29 -7.99 -6.57
CA LEU A 92 10.69 -6.58 -6.50
C LEU A 92 12.10 -6.38 -5.93
N ALA A 93 12.48 -7.16 -4.93
CA ALA A 93 13.83 -7.13 -4.36
C ALA A 93 14.88 -7.57 -5.40
N ASP A 94 14.59 -8.62 -6.17
CA ASP A 94 15.51 -9.20 -7.16
C ASP A 94 15.66 -8.33 -8.43
N LYS A 95 14.69 -7.45 -8.72
CA LYS A 95 14.81 -6.47 -9.83
C LYS A 95 16.00 -5.52 -9.68
N LYS A 96 16.50 -5.34 -8.46
CA LYS A 96 17.67 -4.51 -8.19
C LYS A 96 18.97 -5.19 -8.62
N THR A 97 19.00 -6.53 -8.65
CA THR A 97 20.20 -7.32 -8.97
C THR A 97 20.21 -7.85 -10.39
N ASN A 98 19.05 -8.15 -10.98
CA ASN A 98 18.92 -8.69 -12.33
C ASN A 98 18.20 -7.72 -13.27
N GLN A 99 18.88 -7.26 -14.32
CA GLN A 99 18.38 -6.28 -15.31
C GLN A 99 17.16 -6.74 -16.14
N LYS A 100 16.66 -7.96 -15.94
CA LYS A 100 15.46 -8.43 -16.64
C LYS A 100 14.21 -7.95 -15.89
N LYS A 101 13.33 -7.22 -16.59
CA LYS A 101 11.99 -6.83 -16.11
C LYS A 101 11.12 -8.07 -15.90
N ALA A 102 11.30 -8.77 -14.78
CA ALA A 102 10.42 -9.86 -14.38
C ALA A 102 9.01 -9.33 -14.12
N HIS A 103 8.01 -10.07 -14.61
CA HIS A 103 6.60 -9.81 -14.32
C HIS A 103 6.33 -10.01 -12.82
N ILE A 104 5.71 -9.02 -12.18
CA ILE A 104 5.37 -9.07 -10.75
C ILE A 104 3.89 -9.45 -10.59
N PRO A 105 3.57 -10.55 -9.89
CA PRO A 105 2.23 -11.15 -9.89
C PRO A 105 1.22 -10.46 -8.96
N TYR A 106 1.07 -9.14 -9.03
CA TYR A 106 0.10 -8.40 -8.18
C TYR A 106 -1.35 -8.87 -8.38
N ARG A 107 -1.67 -9.49 -9.52
CA ARG A 107 -3.04 -9.92 -9.86
C ARG A 107 -3.41 -11.28 -9.27
N GLU A 108 -2.46 -12.01 -8.70
CA GLU A 108 -2.71 -13.35 -8.15
C GLU A 108 -3.48 -13.31 -6.81
N SER A 109 -3.53 -12.16 -6.11
CA SER A 109 -4.35 -11.97 -4.91
C SER A 109 -4.95 -10.57 -4.81
N LYS A 110 -6.15 -10.47 -4.23
CA LYS A 110 -6.81 -9.16 -3.98
C LYS A 110 -5.94 -8.24 -3.12
N LEU A 111 -5.27 -8.80 -2.11
CA LEU A 111 -4.34 -8.07 -1.24
C LEU A 111 -3.22 -7.40 -2.04
N THR A 112 -2.55 -8.15 -2.92
CA THR A 112 -1.43 -7.61 -3.71
C THR A 112 -1.90 -6.65 -4.82
N CYS A 113 -3.12 -6.82 -5.34
CA CYS A 113 -3.76 -5.81 -6.19
C CYS A 113 -3.93 -4.48 -5.47
N LEU A 114 -4.46 -4.51 -4.24
CA LEU A 114 -4.71 -3.31 -3.43
C LEU A 114 -3.40 -2.63 -3.01
N LEU A 115 -2.37 -3.42 -2.70
CA LEU A 115 -1.06 -2.95 -2.26
C LEU A 115 -0.08 -2.60 -3.40
N LYS A 116 -0.51 -2.66 -4.66
CA LYS A 116 0.36 -2.45 -5.82
C LYS A 116 1.08 -1.09 -5.79
N GLN A 117 0.42 -0.03 -5.31
CA GLN A 117 1.05 1.29 -5.19
C GLN A 117 2.06 1.34 -4.03
N SER A 118 1.79 0.61 -2.95
CA SER A 118 2.64 0.54 -1.76
C SER A 118 3.92 -0.26 -1.98
N LEU A 119 3.91 -1.26 -2.87
CA LEU A 119 5.07 -2.12 -3.13
C LEU A 119 5.59 -1.89 -4.55
N GLY A 120 6.62 -1.06 -4.70
CA GLY A 120 7.27 -0.74 -5.99
C GLY A 120 6.51 0.28 -6.85
N GLY A 121 5.65 1.10 -6.24
CA GLY A 121 4.81 2.09 -6.93
C GLY A 121 4.97 3.52 -6.40
N ASN A 122 3.92 4.33 -6.56
CA ASN A 122 3.85 5.69 -6.06
C ASN A 122 3.29 5.69 -4.62
N SER A 123 4.14 5.44 -3.64
CA SER A 123 3.78 5.49 -2.22
C SER A 123 5.02 5.54 -1.34
N TYR A 124 4.90 6.17 -0.17
CA TYR A 124 5.82 5.93 0.94
C TYR A 124 5.34 4.70 1.69
N CYS A 125 6.19 3.66 1.77
CA CYS A 125 5.82 2.39 2.39
C CYS A 125 6.74 2.10 3.57
N LEU A 126 6.12 1.82 4.72
CA LEU A 126 6.77 1.33 5.93
C LEU A 126 6.24 -0.06 6.23
N MET A 127 7.14 -1.01 6.46
CA MET A 127 6.80 -2.35 6.92
C MET A 127 7.23 -2.49 8.38
N ILE A 128 6.32 -2.96 9.24
CA ILE A 128 6.60 -3.27 10.64
C ILE A 128 6.58 -4.80 10.78
N ALA A 129 7.69 -5.38 11.22
CA ALA A 129 7.80 -6.80 11.50
C ALA A 129 7.61 -7.04 13.00
N CYS A 130 6.56 -7.76 13.37
CA CYS A 130 6.24 -8.08 14.76
C CYS A 130 6.81 -9.47 15.10
N LEU A 131 7.64 -9.56 16.13
CA LEU A 131 8.33 -10.79 16.53
C LEU A 131 8.07 -11.09 18.01
N PRO A 132 7.58 -12.30 18.37
CA PRO A 132 7.53 -12.72 19.77
C PRO A 132 8.94 -12.96 20.34
N PRO A 133 9.23 -12.52 21.57
CA PRO A 133 10.51 -12.76 22.25
C PRO A 133 10.53 -14.14 22.92
N SER A 134 10.51 -15.21 22.13
CA SER A 134 10.57 -16.58 22.65
C SER A 134 11.24 -17.53 21.66
N ASP A 135 12.11 -18.40 22.19
CA ASP A 135 12.85 -19.41 21.43
C ASP A 135 11.93 -20.42 20.72
N PHE A 136 10.71 -20.61 21.25
CA PHE A 136 9.70 -21.46 20.62
C PHE A 136 9.34 -21.00 19.20
N TYR A 137 9.46 -19.70 18.93
CA TYR A 137 9.11 -19.10 17.64
C TYR A 137 10.34 -18.74 16.80
N LEU A 138 11.53 -19.26 17.13
CA LEU A 138 12.79 -18.90 16.48
C LEU A 138 12.74 -19.06 14.94
N ASP A 139 12.20 -20.17 14.45
CA ASP A 139 12.09 -20.42 13.01
C ASP A 139 11.17 -19.42 12.29
N GLU A 140 10.02 -19.11 12.90
CA GLU A 140 9.07 -18.13 12.36
C GLU A 140 9.62 -16.70 12.44
N ASN A 141 10.41 -16.41 13.49
CA ASN A 141 11.10 -15.14 13.65
C ASN A 141 12.14 -14.93 12.54
N ILE A 142 13.00 -15.93 12.23
CA ILE A 142 13.98 -15.75 11.15
C ILE A 142 13.27 -15.67 9.79
N SER A 143 12.17 -16.40 9.58
CA SER A 143 11.33 -16.31 8.38
C SER A 143 10.79 -14.89 8.20
N THR A 144 10.28 -14.28 9.28
CA THR A 144 9.74 -12.92 9.29
C THR A 144 10.83 -11.87 9.07
N LEU A 145 11.99 -12.01 9.73
CA LEU A 145 13.14 -11.11 9.54
C LEU A 145 13.71 -11.19 8.13
N THR A 146 13.84 -12.40 7.57
CA THR A 146 14.29 -12.60 6.18
C THR A 146 13.31 -11.92 5.22
N TYR A 147 12.01 -12.04 5.49
CA TYR A 147 10.98 -11.41 4.69
C TYR A 147 11.04 -9.89 4.75
N ALA A 148 11.18 -9.31 5.94
CA ALA A 148 11.34 -7.87 6.15
C ALA A 148 12.63 -7.33 5.50
N THR A 149 13.73 -8.08 5.59
CA THR A 149 15.00 -7.73 4.94
C THR A 149 14.83 -7.62 3.44
N LYS A 150 14.15 -8.58 2.79
CA LYS A 150 13.86 -8.48 1.35
C LYS A 150 12.95 -7.30 1.01
N ALA A 151 11.95 -7.03 1.84
CA ALA A 151 11.08 -5.88 1.65
C ALA A 151 11.86 -4.56 1.69
N SER A 152 12.90 -4.46 2.53
CA SER A 152 13.77 -3.27 2.61
C SER A 152 14.56 -2.97 1.32
N TYR A 153 14.71 -3.96 0.43
CA TYR A 153 15.40 -3.77 -0.85
C TYR A 153 14.49 -3.17 -1.94
N ILE A 154 13.18 -3.10 -1.69
CA ILE A 154 12.22 -2.52 -2.62
C ILE A 154 12.36 -1.01 -2.62
N SER A 155 12.52 -0.42 -3.80
CA SER A 155 12.49 1.03 -3.98
C SER A 155 11.15 1.46 -4.56
N ASN A 156 10.48 2.38 -3.88
CA ASN A 156 9.31 3.08 -4.42
C ASN A 156 9.73 4.37 -5.11
N THR A 157 8.84 4.90 -5.95
CA THR A 157 9.00 6.21 -6.62
C THR A 157 7.81 7.11 -6.25
N PRO A 158 7.79 7.65 -5.02
CA PRO A 158 6.71 8.52 -4.58
C PRO A 158 6.73 9.84 -5.37
N ASN A 159 5.55 10.27 -5.82
CA ASN A 159 5.30 11.50 -6.58
C ASN A 159 4.05 12.19 -6.02
N ARG A 160 4.03 13.53 -6.05
CA ARG A 160 2.86 14.31 -5.61
C ARG A 160 1.67 14.02 -6.53
N ASN A 161 0.55 13.61 -5.93
CA ASN A 161 -0.68 13.26 -6.64
C ASN A 161 -1.47 14.52 -6.99
N GLU A 162 -1.13 15.12 -8.11
CA GLU A 162 -1.86 16.25 -8.71
C GLU A 162 -2.64 15.78 -9.94
N ASP A 163 -3.73 16.46 -10.28
CA ASP A 163 -4.39 16.25 -11.56
C ASP A 163 -3.42 16.65 -12.70
N PRO A 164 -3.08 15.73 -13.63
CA PRO A 164 -2.15 16.03 -14.72
C PRO A 164 -2.63 17.18 -15.61
N ARG A 165 -3.95 17.36 -15.77
CA ARG A 165 -4.51 18.49 -16.54
C ARG A 165 -4.25 19.80 -15.81
N MET A 166 -4.46 19.82 -14.49
CA MET A 166 -4.20 20.99 -13.67
C MET A 166 -2.72 21.33 -13.62
N LYS A 167 -1.84 20.32 -13.56
CA LYS A 167 -0.39 20.51 -13.65
C LYS A 167 0.01 21.20 -14.95
N ILE A 168 -0.53 20.73 -16.09
CA ILE A 168 -0.28 21.35 -17.41
C ILE A 168 -0.81 22.79 -17.43
N ILE A 169 -2.03 23.03 -16.97
CA ILE A 169 -2.61 24.39 -16.92
C ILE A 169 -1.73 25.32 -16.07
N HIS A 170 -1.21 24.84 -14.94
CA HIS A 170 -0.34 25.62 -14.08
C HIS A 170 1.01 25.93 -14.76
N GLU A 171 1.63 24.96 -15.40
CA GLU A 171 2.88 25.15 -16.17
C GLU A 171 2.68 26.16 -17.30
N LEU A 172 1.57 26.06 -18.05
CA LEU A 172 1.22 27.00 -19.12
C LEU A 172 1.00 28.42 -18.59
N ARG A 173 0.23 28.59 -17.52
CA ARG A 173 0.01 29.90 -16.88
C ARG A 173 1.32 30.52 -16.40
N LYS A 174 2.21 29.72 -15.81
CA LYS A 174 3.54 30.16 -15.37
C LYS A 174 4.38 30.62 -16.57
N LYS A 175 4.33 29.89 -17.68
CA LYS A 175 5.05 30.25 -18.90
C LYS A 175 4.51 31.53 -19.53
N ILE A 176 3.19 31.70 -19.61
CA ILE A 176 2.55 32.93 -20.09
C ILE A 176 3.01 34.14 -19.26
N ASN A 177 2.95 34.05 -17.93
CA ASN A 177 3.35 35.15 -17.05
C ASN A 177 4.84 35.51 -17.19
N SER A 178 5.72 34.51 -17.36
CA SER A 178 7.15 34.74 -17.64
C SER A 178 7.35 35.50 -18.95
N LEU A 179 6.69 35.05 -20.02
CA LEU A 179 6.80 35.66 -21.34
C LEU A 179 6.23 37.08 -21.37
N GLU A 180 5.11 37.32 -20.69
CA GLU A 180 4.53 38.67 -20.54
C GLU A 180 5.48 39.62 -19.82
N LYS A 181 6.19 39.16 -18.78
CA LYS A 181 7.21 39.96 -18.08
C LYS A 181 8.41 40.27 -18.97
N GLU A 182 8.89 39.29 -19.74
CA GLU A 182 9.99 39.48 -20.70
C GLU A 182 9.61 40.47 -21.81
N LEU A 183 8.41 40.34 -22.38
CA LEU A 183 7.87 41.28 -23.38
C LEU A 183 7.75 42.70 -22.83
N LYS A 184 7.27 42.84 -21.60
CA LYS A 184 7.16 44.16 -20.96
C LYS A 184 8.54 44.78 -20.73
N ALA A 185 9.50 44.01 -20.22
CA ALA A 185 10.87 44.47 -20.03
C ALA A 185 11.57 44.85 -21.36
N ALA A 186 11.26 44.14 -22.45
CA ALA A 186 11.78 44.46 -23.78
C ALA A 186 11.14 45.70 -24.41
N ASN A 187 9.88 46.00 -24.10
CA ASN A 187 9.16 47.17 -24.59
C ASN A 187 9.41 48.46 -23.76
N ASP A 188 9.92 48.31 -22.53
CA ASP A 188 10.29 49.43 -21.66
C ASP A 188 11.73 49.94 -21.95
N HIS A 189 12.42 49.40 -22.97
CA HIS A 189 13.71 49.82 -23.52
C HIS A 189 13.57 50.33 -24.95
#